data_AF-A0A8J5IWE4-F1
#
_entry.id   AF-A0A8J5IWE4-F1
#
_cell.length_a   1.000
_cell.length_b   1.000
_cell.length_c   1.000
_cell.angle_alpha   90.00
_cell.angle_beta   90.00
_cell.angle_gamma   90.00
#
_symmetry.space_group_name_H-M   'P 1'
#
loop_
_entity.id
_entity.type
_entity.pdbx_description
1 polymer ?
#
loop_
_entity_poly.entity_id
_entity_poly.type
_entity_poly.pdbx_seq_one_letter_code
_entity_poly.pdbx_strand_id
1 'polypeptide(L)'
;MKRTSTRFALFQLLLLVKIAAAAVTFTDIAASTNLLSPELLEKTWTVTAVNIGKLEIQVAGNVFVDYDDSLQSYAQVSAKVVMRASSSKLLDTVDVTDIGVDTDAGVRLHYKNQQVHVEGLVTTQILLSKPNTLRAISTANTQNVVLGDNVVLDDKAARLHFFTHGNGHIFIGSSASFDVRSVGIVVSGDGGIQFQSSSLKVAEEVVVSLVGAGHVAVIAEDSFVANKVESAVAGTGKVVVQTSGLQVETIATEIVGNGEVTYATEGTCSSEKIRLAGEGSVNAASIVCKNADVSILGIGEVVLQATERLSTTLLLTGSVKYVNARPKSIQSSGLVLESSIKQAQAIPLVQYSPLSPPNRAATGVFLTVEAANNDDSPYIHVRPVVATAIRLQNLSASLPESMSALVLFEVAIGAMAFVALSVFKFQQRRIRNKYQTLLP
;
A
#
# COMPACT_ATOMS: atom_id res chain seq x y z
N MET A 1 83.23 -23.78 13.97
CA MET A 1 82.48 -24.67 14.89
C MET A 1 81.09 -24.10 15.12
N LYS A 2 80.05 -24.92 14.85
CA LYS A 2 78.65 -24.90 15.35
C LYS A 2 77.79 -23.65 15.04
N ARG A 3 76.75 -23.74 14.18
CA ARG A 3 75.34 -24.19 14.43
C ARG A 3 74.72 -23.39 15.59
N THR A 4 73.61 -22.63 15.47
CA THR A 4 72.22 -22.96 15.04
C THR A 4 71.43 -21.63 14.92
N SER A 5 70.70 -21.33 13.84
CA SER A 5 69.28 -21.67 13.58
C SER A 5 68.27 -21.17 14.63
N THR A 6 67.54 -20.09 14.29
CA THR A 6 66.09 -19.98 14.54
C THR A 6 65.49 -18.97 13.58
N ARG A 7 64.79 -19.49 12.56
CA ARG A 7 63.90 -18.76 11.65
C ARG A 7 62.60 -18.48 12.41
N PHE A 8 62.26 -17.21 12.61
CA PHE A 8 60.88 -16.80 12.91
C PHE A 8 60.25 -16.34 11.60
N ALA A 9 59.59 -17.27 10.91
CA ALA A 9 58.69 -16.95 9.80
C ALA A 9 57.38 -16.44 10.41
N LEU A 10 57.18 -15.12 10.35
CA LEU A 10 55.92 -14.49 10.70
C LEU A 10 54.92 -14.77 9.57
N PHE A 11 54.17 -15.86 9.69
CA PHE A 11 53.02 -16.14 8.83
C PHE A 11 51.88 -15.20 9.26
N GLN A 12 51.81 -14.01 8.66
CA GLN A 12 50.62 -13.17 8.74
C GLN A 12 49.53 -13.81 7.87
N LEU A 13 48.71 -14.65 8.49
CA LEU A 13 47.42 -15.05 7.94
C LEU A 13 46.47 -13.85 8.13
N LEU A 14 46.48 -12.91 7.17
CA LEU A 14 45.40 -11.92 7.06
C LEU A 14 44.12 -12.69 6.68
N LEU A 15 43.30 -12.99 7.69
CA LEU A 15 41.92 -13.35 7.50
C LEU A 15 41.20 -12.09 7.00
N LEU A 16 41.24 -11.86 5.69
CA LEU A 16 40.33 -10.94 5.01
C LEU A 16 38.94 -11.53 5.17
N VAL A 17 38.25 -11.15 6.23
CA VAL A 17 36.79 -11.15 6.23
C VAL A 17 36.41 -10.19 5.11
N LYS A 18 36.20 -10.72 3.90
CA LYS A 18 35.47 -10.00 2.86
C LYS A 18 34.07 -9.79 3.43
N ILE A 19 33.84 -8.64 4.03
CA ILE A 19 32.49 -8.10 4.15
C ILE A 19 32.06 -7.96 2.68
N ALA A 20 31.20 -8.86 2.22
CA ALA A 20 30.64 -8.77 0.89
C ALA A 20 29.87 -7.44 0.84
N ALA A 21 30.36 -6.49 0.05
CA ALA A 21 29.59 -5.30 -0.26
C ALA A 21 28.32 -5.76 -1.00
N ALA A 22 27.19 -5.14 -0.67
CA ALA A 22 25.96 -5.32 -1.44
C ALA A 22 26.26 -5.09 -2.93
N ALA A 23 25.82 -6.00 -3.78
CA ALA A 23 26.04 -5.92 -5.21
C ALA A 23 24.85 -6.48 -5.98
N VAL A 24 24.49 -5.78 -7.05
CA VAL A 24 23.55 -6.25 -8.05
C VAL A 24 24.33 -6.64 -9.30
N THR A 25 24.21 -7.89 -9.73
CA THR A 25 24.75 -8.38 -11.00
C THR A 25 23.61 -8.80 -11.92
N PHE A 26 23.83 -8.88 -13.22
CA PHE A 26 22.79 -9.28 -14.18
C PHE A 26 23.33 -10.21 -15.25
N THR A 27 22.44 -10.99 -15.86
CA THR A 27 22.73 -11.85 -17.01
C THR A 27 22.57 -11.07 -18.31
N ASP A 28 23.22 -11.53 -19.38
CA ASP A 28 22.84 -11.14 -20.73
C ASP A 28 21.40 -11.56 -21.05
N ILE A 29 20.79 -10.91 -22.04
CA ILE A 29 19.45 -11.26 -22.51
C ILE A 29 19.52 -12.59 -23.26
N ALA A 30 18.69 -13.55 -22.85
CA ALA A 30 18.59 -14.87 -23.45
C ALA A 30 17.13 -15.26 -23.71
N ALA A 31 16.89 -16.40 -24.36
CA ALA A 31 15.55 -16.97 -24.46
C ALA A 31 15.03 -17.36 -23.06
N SER A 32 13.72 -17.20 -22.86
CA SER A 32 13.06 -17.51 -21.59
C SER A 32 13.23 -18.97 -21.19
N THR A 33 13.56 -19.17 -19.92
CA THR A 33 13.65 -20.51 -19.30
C THR A 33 12.28 -21.05 -18.88
N ASN A 34 11.24 -20.21 -18.91
CA ASN A 34 9.88 -20.59 -18.57
C ASN A 34 9.20 -21.34 -19.74
N LEU A 35 8.86 -22.61 -19.50
CA LEU A 35 8.20 -23.48 -20.48
C LEU A 35 6.80 -23.02 -20.89
N LEU A 36 6.16 -22.15 -20.10
CA LEU A 36 4.84 -21.58 -20.41
C LEU A 36 4.92 -20.36 -21.33
N SER A 37 6.11 -19.79 -21.52
CA SER A 37 6.33 -18.62 -22.38
C SER A 37 7.73 -18.68 -23.03
N PRO A 38 8.04 -19.74 -23.81
CA PRO A 38 9.35 -19.93 -24.43
C PRO A 38 9.65 -18.87 -25.51
N GLU A 39 8.63 -18.19 -26.03
CA GLU A 39 8.74 -17.13 -27.03
C GLU A 39 9.28 -15.80 -26.48
N LEU A 40 9.35 -15.64 -25.16
CA LEU A 40 9.85 -14.41 -24.53
C LEU A 40 11.37 -14.46 -24.37
N LEU A 41 11.97 -13.28 -24.27
CA LEU A 41 13.33 -13.08 -23.80
C LEU A 41 13.33 -12.90 -22.29
N GLU A 42 14.45 -13.23 -21.64
CA GLU A 42 14.63 -13.18 -20.20
C GLU A 42 15.93 -12.48 -19.83
N LYS A 43 15.86 -11.65 -18.78
CA LYS A 43 17.01 -11.04 -18.13
C LYS A 43 16.84 -11.19 -16.62
N THR A 44 17.91 -11.63 -15.96
CA THR A 44 17.90 -11.87 -14.51
C THR A 44 18.90 -10.96 -13.82
N TRP A 45 18.46 -10.27 -12.77
CA TRP A 45 19.33 -9.58 -11.83
C TRP A 45 19.44 -10.40 -10.55
N THR A 46 20.66 -10.56 -10.03
CA THR A 46 20.94 -11.22 -8.76
C THR A 46 21.39 -10.17 -7.76
N VAL A 47 20.65 -10.06 -6.66
CA VAL A 47 20.94 -9.12 -5.56
C VAL A 47 21.63 -9.91 -4.45
N THR A 48 22.83 -9.47 -4.07
CA THR A 48 23.65 -10.15 -3.05
C THR A 48 23.94 -9.26 -1.86
N ALA A 49 24.04 -9.87 -0.67
CA ALA A 49 24.41 -9.24 0.61
C ALA A 49 23.54 -8.05 1.07
N VAL A 50 22.32 -7.91 0.52
CA VAL A 50 21.31 -6.90 0.94
C VAL A 50 20.28 -7.55 1.86
N ASN A 51 19.94 -6.93 2.98
CA ASN A 51 18.76 -7.34 3.74
C ASN A 51 17.52 -6.72 3.07
N ILE A 52 16.68 -7.53 2.42
CA ILE A 52 15.57 -7.00 1.62
C ILE A 52 14.35 -6.81 2.51
N GLY A 53 14.23 -5.63 3.11
CA GLY A 53 13.02 -5.21 3.81
C GLY A 53 12.06 -4.41 2.94
N LYS A 54 12.58 -3.75 1.90
CA LYS A 54 11.81 -2.83 1.05
C LYS A 54 11.91 -3.17 -0.43
N LEU A 55 10.80 -3.01 -1.16
CA LEU A 55 10.78 -3.02 -2.62
C LEU A 55 10.21 -1.71 -3.16
N GLU A 56 10.95 -1.07 -4.06
CA GLU A 56 10.47 0.02 -4.91
C GLU A 56 10.34 -0.51 -6.34
N ILE A 57 9.11 -0.59 -6.84
CA ILE A 57 8.80 -1.21 -8.12
C ILE A 57 8.27 -0.12 -9.04
N GLN A 58 9.09 0.31 -9.99
CA GLN A 58 8.80 1.41 -10.92
C GLN A 58 8.82 0.95 -12.38
N VAL A 59 8.50 -0.32 -12.61
CA VAL A 59 8.49 -0.97 -13.92
C VAL A 59 7.06 -1.30 -14.36
N ALA A 60 6.85 -1.30 -15.66
CA ALA A 60 5.58 -1.63 -16.31
C ALA A 60 5.26 -3.13 -16.24
N GLY A 61 3.98 -3.45 -16.39
CA GLY A 61 3.47 -4.82 -16.40
C GLY A 61 3.04 -5.33 -15.04
N ASN A 62 2.78 -6.63 -14.97
CA ASN A 62 2.51 -7.34 -13.73
C ASN A 62 3.83 -7.80 -13.09
N VAL A 63 3.94 -7.61 -11.77
CA VAL A 63 5.07 -8.05 -10.95
C VAL A 63 4.59 -9.02 -9.89
N PHE A 64 5.26 -10.17 -9.77
CA PHE A 64 4.97 -11.18 -8.77
C PHE A 64 6.15 -11.27 -7.82
N VAL A 65 5.89 -11.21 -6.53
CA VAL A 65 6.91 -11.34 -5.49
C VAL A 65 6.66 -12.63 -4.74
N ASP A 66 7.61 -13.55 -4.77
CA ASP A 66 7.49 -14.87 -4.19
C ASP A 66 8.71 -15.18 -3.32
N TYR A 67 8.53 -16.07 -2.34
CA TYR A 67 9.62 -16.69 -1.61
C TYR A 67 10.10 -17.96 -2.34
N ASP A 68 11.42 -18.11 -2.50
CA ASP A 68 12.05 -19.29 -3.11
C ASP A 68 13.14 -19.83 -2.17
N ASP A 69 12.87 -20.97 -1.56
CA ASP A 69 13.76 -21.63 -0.59
C ASP A 69 15.05 -22.13 -1.23
N SER A 70 15.03 -22.46 -2.53
CA SER A 70 16.20 -22.94 -3.26
C SER A 70 17.33 -21.89 -3.30
N LEU A 71 16.98 -20.61 -3.19
CA LEU A 71 17.95 -19.51 -3.16
C LEU A 71 18.80 -19.50 -1.89
N GLN A 72 18.35 -20.11 -0.78
CA GLN A 72 19.13 -20.20 0.45
C GLN A 72 20.40 -21.04 0.29
N SER A 73 20.43 -21.95 -0.70
CA SER A 73 21.61 -22.75 -1.02
C SER A 73 22.76 -21.91 -1.57
N TYR A 74 22.46 -20.71 -2.09
CA TYR A 74 23.45 -19.80 -2.63
C TYR A 74 23.83 -18.78 -1.56
N ALA A 75 24.95 -19.02 -0.89
CA ALA A 75 25.50 -18.08 0.08
C ALA A 75 25.56 -16.67 -0.53
N GLN A 76 25.04 -15.68 0.20
CA GLN A 76 24.97 -14.26 -0.17
C GLN A 76 23.84 -13.84 -1.12
N VAL A 77 23.09 -14.75 -1.78
CA VAL A 77 21.96 -14.32 -2.64
C VAL A 77 20.77 -13.93 -1.78
N SER A 78 20.35 -12.68 -1.88
CA SER A 78 19.21 -12.13 -1.14
C SER A 78 17.92 -12.17 -1.95
N ALA A 79 18.00 -11.89 -3.25
CA ALA A 79 16.90 -12.05 -4.19
C ALA A 79 17.37 -12.24 -5.63
N LYS A 80 16.47 -12.73 -6.48
CA LYS A 80 16.58 -12.66 -7.94
C LYS A 80 15.39 -11.92 -8.52
N VAL A 81 15.66 -10.98 -9.42
CA VAL A 81 14.64 -10.34 -10.24
C VAL A 81 14.72 -10.96 -11.62
N VAL A 82 13.65 -11.58 -12.09
CA VAL A 82 13.55 -12.21 -13.41
C VAL A 82 12.51 -11.48 -14.21
N MET A 83 12.94 -10.71 -15.20
CA MET A 83 12.04 -10.01 -16.12
C MET A 83 12.01 -10.74 -17.45
N ARG A 84 10.80 -10.97 -17.96
CA ARG A 84 10.58 -11.59 -19.26
C ARG A 84 9.83 -10.65 -20.16
N ALA A 85 10.28 -10.47 -21.39
CA ALA A 85 9.64 -9.59 -22.34
C ALA A 85 9.76 -10.06 -23.79
N SER A 86 8.84 -9.63 -24.64
CA SER A 86 8.89 -9.93 -26.09
C SER A 86 9.91 -9.07 -26.86
N SER A 87 10.55 -8.11 -26.20
CA SER A 87 11.49 -7.17 -26.80
C SER A 87 12.73 -7.00 -25.93
N SER A 88 13.92 -7.17 -26.50
CA SER A 88 15.19 -6.94 -25.79
C SER A 88 15.29 -5.49 -25.32
N LYS A 89 14.74 -4.55 -26.10
CA LYS A 89 14.69 -3.12 -25.75
C LYS A 89 13.91 -2.85 -24.46
N LEU A 90 12.88 -3.65 -24.14
CA LEU A 90 12.17 -3.55 -22.85
C LEU A 90 13.04 -4.02 -21.67
N LEU A 91 13.88 -5.04 -21.87
CA LEU A 91 14.75 -5.59 -20.83
C LEU A 91 15.97 -4.70 -20.59
N ASP A 92 16.49 -4.06 -21.65
CA ASP A 92 17.66 -3.19 -21.57
C ASP A 92 17.36 -1.82 -20.97
N THR A 93 16.09 -1.40 -20.94
CA THR A 93 15.67 -0.15 -20.29
C THR A 93 15.58 -0.23 -18.79
N VAL A 94 15.47 -1.43 -18.23
CA VAL A 94 15.33 -1.62 -16.78
C VAL A 94 16.71 -1.69 -16.12
N ASP A 95 16.77 -1.11 -14.93
CA ASP A 95 17.87 -1.25 -14.00
C ASP A 95 17.37 -1.63 -12.60
N VAL A 96 18.24 -2.34 -11.88
CA VAL A 96 17.96 -2.83 -10.53
C VAL A 96 19.09 -2.38 -9.62
N THR A 97 18.72 -1.61 -8.59
CA THR A 97 19.64 -0.98 -7.65
C THR A 97 19.26 -1.38 -6.24
N ASP A 98 20.25 -1.57 -5.37
CA ASP A 98 20.00 -1.64 -3.94
C ASP A 98 19.69 -0.25 -3.39
N ILE A 99 18.82 -0.19 -2.38
CA ILE A 99 18.41 1.07 -1.74
C ILE A 99 18.45 0.92 -0.22
N GLY A 100 18.70 2.04 0.45
CA GLY A 100 18.69 2.11 1.91
C GLY A 100 19.84 1.38 2.59
N VAL A 101 19.83 1.41 3.92
CA VAL A 101 20.79 0.70 4.78
C VAL A 101 20.05 -0.01 5.92
N ASP A 102 20.63 -1.09 6.44
CA ASP A 102 20.14 -1.86 7.58
C ASP A 102 18.67 -2.29 7.48
N THR A 103 17.78 -1.61 8.22
CA THR A 103 16.35 -1.93 8.31
C THR A 103 15.50 -1.31 7.20
N ASP A 104 16.06 -0.31 6.51
CA ASP A 104 15.45 0.33 5.33
C ASP A 104 16.08 -0.19 4.02
N ALA A 105 16.98 -1.18 4.13
CA ALA A 105 17.60 -1.83 2.99
C ALA A 105 16.56 -2.55 2.13
N GLY A 106 16.77 -2.51 0.82
CA GLY A 106 15.80 -2.97 -0.16
C GLY A 106 16.33 -2.95 -1.58
N VAL A 107 15.42 -3.12 -2.53
CA VAL A 107 15.73 -3.16 -3.96
C VAL A 107 14.77 -2.24 -4.71
N ARG A 108 15.31 -1.42 -5.62
CA ARG A 108 14.57 -0.56 -6.54
C ARG A 108 14.71 -1.06 -7.97
N LEU A 109 13.59 -1.41 -8.58
CA LEU A 109 13.46 -1.70 -10.00
C LEU A 109 12.95 -0.44 -10.68
N HIS A 110 13.72 0.12 -11.61
CA HIS A 110 13.41 1.40 -12.25
C HIS A 110 13.88 1.41 -13.70
N TYR A 111 13.51 2.45 -14.45
CA TYR A 111 14.01 2.65 -15.80
C TYR A 111 15.26 3.50 -15.80
N LYS A 112 16.23 3.14 -16.64
CA LYS A 112 17.40 3.96 -16.93
C LYS A 112 16.98 5.31 -17.47
N ASN A 113 17.75 6.34 -17.14
CA ASN A 113 17.53 7.69 -17.65
C ASN A 113 17.94 7.82 -19.12
N GLN A 114 17.02 7.47 -20.04
CA GLN A 114 17.28 7.47 -21.48
C GLN A 114 15.99 7.72 -22.28
N GLN A 115 16.15 8.15 -23.53
CA GLN A 115 15.04 8.31 -24.46
C GLN A 115 14.69 6.98 -25.12
N VAL A 116 13.57 6.37 -24.70
CA VAL A 116 13.10 5.10 -25.26
C VAL A 116 11.59 5.07 -25.42
N HIS A 117 11.15 4.70 -26.62
CA HIS A 117 9.81 4.20 -26.87
C HIS A 117 9.86 2.72 -27.25
N VAL A 118 9.03 1.89 -26.62
CA VAL A 118 8.96 0.46 -26.90
C VAL A 118 7.58 -0.09 -26.54
N GLU A 119 7.10 -1.02 -27.36
CA GLU A 119 5.91 -1.82 -27.12
C GLU A 119 6.32 -3.29 -26.98
N GLY A 120 5.64 -4.02 -26.11
CA GLY A 120 5.80 -5.47 -26.02
C GLY A 120 5.04 -6.09 -24.86
N LEU A 121 5.10 -7.42 -24.79
CA LEU A 121 4.64 -8.19 -23.65
C LEU A 121 5.72 -8.19 -22.56
N VAL A 122 5.32 -8.09 -21.30
CA VAL A 122 6.24 -8.12 -20.15
C VAL A 122 5.62 -8.79 -18.92
N THR A 123 6.43 -9.51 -18.16
CA THR A 123 6.12 -10.00 -16.81
C THR A 123 7.39 -9.98 -15.97
N THR A 124 7.26 -9.68 -14.67
CA THR A 124 8.40 -9.64 -13.75
C THR A 124 8.14 -10.53 -12.54
N GLN A 125 9.15 -11.30 -12.14
CA GLN A 125 9.15 -12.10 -10.92
C GLN A 125 10.28 -11.64 -10.01
N ILE A 126 10.01 -11.45 -8.73
CA ILE A 126 10.98 -11.14 -7.70
C ILE A 126 10.97 -12.32 -6.72
N LEU A 127 12.06 -13.07 -6.68
CA LEU A 127 12.22 -14.24 -5.84
C LEU A 127 13.09 -13.87 -4.65
N LEU A 128 12.52 -13.91 -3.44
CA LEU A 128 13.21 -13.61 -2.19
C LEU A 128 13.82 -14.90 -1.62
N SER A 129 15.06 -14.82 -1.15
CA SER A 129 15.75 -15.96 -0.52
C SER A 129 15.29 -16.25 0.91
N LYS A 130 14.67 -15.28 1.58
CA LYS A 130 14.23 -15.38 2.97
C LYS A 130 12.74 -15.09 3.06
N PRO A 131 11.98 -15.93 3.78
CA PRO A 131 10.56 -15.68 3.97
C PRO A 131 10.33 -14.54 4.95
N ASN A 132 9.15 -13.94 4.91
CA ASN A 132 8.64 -12.95 5.86
C ASN A 132 9.61 -11.79 6.08
N THR A 133 10.12 -11.22 4.98
CA THR A 133 11.15 -10.17 5.04
C THR A 133 10.60 -8.78 4.74
N LEU A 134 9.57 -8.69 3.87
CA LEU A 134 9.11 -7.41 3.38
C LEU A 134 8.26 -6.66 4.41
N ARG A 135 8.70 -5.44 4.72
CA ARG A 135 7.94 -4.46 5.51
C ARG A 135 7.36 -3.35 4.67
N ALA A 136 7.98 -3.03 3.53
CA ALA A 136 7.59 -1.87 2.74
C ALA A 136 7.60 -2.16 1.24
N ILE A 137 6.51 -1.82 0.56
CA ILE A 137 6.40 -1.89 -0.90
C ILE A 137 5.87 -0.56 -1.41
N SER A 138 6.52 -0.04 -2.44
CA SER A 138 6.11 1.17 -3.12
C SER A 138 6.09 0.93 -4.62
N THR A 139 4.96 1.22 -5.26
CA THR A 139 4.79 1.02 -6.70
C THR A 139 4.45 2.32 -7.42
N ALA A 140 5.03 2.51 -8.60
CA ALA A 140 4.65 3.58 -9.52
C ALA A 140 4.74 3.07 -10.95
N ASN A 141 3.81 3.44 -11.83
CA ASN A 141 3.79 3.03 -13.24
C ASN A 141 3.70 1.51 -13.49
N THR A 142 3.41 0.72 -12.45
CA THR A 142 3.20 -0.73 -12.53
C THR A 142 1.71 -1.03 -12.71
N GLN A 143 1.37 -2.08 -13.47
CA GLN A 143 -0.05 -2.45 -13.64
C GLN A 143 -0.58 -3.20 -12.42
N ASN A 144 0.13 -4.23 -11.97
CA ASN A 144 -0.22 -4.94 -10.76
C ASN A 144 1.02 -5.48 -10.06
N VAL A 145 0.98 -5.52 -8.73
CA VAL A 145 1.95 -6.24 -7.89
C VAL A 145 1.21 -7.26 -7.06
N VAL A 146 1.63 -8.52 -7.12
CA VAL A 146 1.07 -9.61 -6.32
C VAL A 146 2.14 -10.13 -5.39
N LEU A 147 1.87 -10.08 -4.08
CA LEU A 147 2.72 -10.68 -3.07
C LEU A 147 2.20 -12.08 -2.78
N GLY A 148 3.06 -13.08 -2.98
CA GLY A 148 2.81 -14.45 -2.63
C GLY A 148 2.88 -14.71 -1.12
N ASP A 149 2.61 -15.95 -0.75
CA ASP A 149 2.69 -16.39 0.64
C ASP A 149 4.12 -16.29 1.18
N ASN A 150 4.23 -16.07 2.49
CA ASN A 150 5.50 -16.00 3.23
C ASN A 150 6.46 -14.90 2.73
N VAL A 151 5.95 -13.82 2.16
CA VAL A 151 6.78 -12.70 1.68
C VAL A 151 6.77 -11.53 2.67
N VAL A 152 5.59 -11.18 3.20
CA VAL A 152 5.39 -10.06 4.12
C VAL A 152 5.83 -10.43 5.53
N LEU A 153 6.56 -9.53 6.20
CA LEU A 153 7.04 -9.71 7.57
C LEU A 153 5.89 -9.77 8.57
N ASP A 154 5.81 -10.89 9.30
CA ASP A 154 4.94 -11.07 10.45
C ASP A 154 5.77 -11.03 11.74
N ASP A 155 5.84 -9.86 12.37
CA ASP A 155 6.55 -9.64 13.64
C ASP A 155 5.89 -8.52 14.44
N LYS A 156 5.76 -8.71 15.77
CA LYS A 156 5.04 -7.78 16.66
C LYS A 156 5.61 -6.37 16.70
N ALA A 157 6.88 -6.19 16.35
CA ALA A 157 7.53 -4.89 16.25
C ALA A 157 7.49 -4.32 14.82
N ALA A 158 7.07 -5.10 13.82
CA ALA A 158 7.06 -4.72 12.42
C ALA A 158 6.04 -3.60 12.14
N ARG A 159 6.47 -2.65 11.31
CA ARG A 159 5.61 -1.63 10.73
C ARG A 159 5.52 -1.89 9.23
N LEU A 160 4.34 -2.23 8.78
CA LEU A 160 4.08 -2.52 7.37
C LEU A 160 3.67 -1.23 6.65
N HIS A 161 4.17 -1.01 5.44
CA HIS A 161 3.84 0.15 4.63
C HIS A 161 3.68 -0.22 3.15
N PHE A 162 2.48 -0.06 2.61
CA PHE A 162 2.15 -0.35 1.22
C PHE A 162 1.73 0.94 0.53
N PHE A 163 2.40 1.30 -0.55
CA PHE A 163 2.15 2.51 -1.31
C PHE A 163 1.99 2.18 -2.80
N THR A 164 0.96 2.72 -3.43
CA THR A 164 0.83 2.71 -4.89
C THR A 164 0.50 4.10 -5.42
N HIS A 165 1.13 4.45 -6.55
CA HIS A 165 0.84 5.64 -7.33
C HIS A 165 0.46 5.28 -8.77
N GLY A 166 -0.58 5.94 -9.28
CA GLY A 166 -1.13 5.73 -10.62
C GLY A 166 -2.29 4.73 -10.60
N ASN A 167 -2.38 3.90 -11.63
CA ASN A 167 -3.55 3.04 -11.89
C ASN A 167 -3.33 1.59 -11.46
N GLY A 168 -2.21 1.30 -10.80
CA GLY A 168 -1.80 -0.06 -10.48
C GLY A 168 -2.39 -0.60 -9.18
N HIS A 169 -2.61 -1.91 -9.14
CA HIS A 169 -3.10 -2.58 -7.93
C HIS A 169 -1.99 -3.35 -7.19
N ILE A 170 -1.99 -3.31 -5.85
CA ILE A 170 -1.20 -4.22 -5.02
C ILE A 170 -2.14 -5.22 -4.37
N PHE A 171 -1.86 -6.50 -4.58
CA PHE A 171 -2.53 -7.61 -3.93
C PHE A 171 -1.58 -8.18 -2.89
N ILE A 172 -1.94 -7.98 -1.63
CA ILE A 172 -1.35 -8.68 -0.49
C ILE A 172 -2.38 -9.73 -0.09
N GLY A 173 -2.13 -10.99 -0.40
CA GLY A 173 -3.05 -12.07 -0.04
C GLY A 173 -2.26 -13.20 0.58
N SER A 174 -2.59 -13.54 1.83
CA SER A 174 -2.10 -14.75 2.45
C SER A 174 -3.18 -15.42 3.29
N SER A 175 -3.11 -16.74 3.38
CA SER A 175 -3.85 -17.52 4.39
C SER A 175 -3.19 -17.44 5.78
N ALA A 176 -2.17 -16.60 5.94
CA ALA A 176 -1.51 -16.35 7.20
C ALA A 176 -2.28 -15.37 8.09
N SER A 177 -1.98 -15.45 9.38
CA SER A 177 -2.33 -14.42 10.37
C SER A 177 -1.15 -13.45 10.52
N PHE A 178 -1.44 -12.18 10.83
CA PHE A 178 -0.44 -11.16 11.13
C PHE A 178 -0.60 -10.64 12.56
N ASP A 179 0.49 -10.59 13.34
CA ASP A 179 0.59 -9.89 14.63
C ASP A 179 1.70 -8.84 14.54
N VAL A 180 1.32 -7.61 14.16
CA VAL A 180 2.25 -6.53 13.81
C VAL A 180 2.01 -5.27 14.64
N ARG A 181 2.94 -4.32 14.57
CA ARG A 181 2.82 -3.05 15.29
C ARG A 181 1.86 -2.08 14.62
N SER A 182 2.02 -1.85 13.32
CA SER A 182 1.21 -0.91 12.54
C SER A 182 1.15 -1.30 11.07
N VAL A 183 0.07 -0.92 10.40
CA VAL A 183 -0.10 -1.11 8.95
C VAL A 183 -0.47 0.23 8.31
N GLY A 184 0.36 0.71 7.39
CA GLY A 184 0.08 1.88 6.56
C GLY A 184 -0.23 1.46 5.13
N ILE A 185 -1.36 1.93 4.60
CA ILE A 185 -1.80 1.70 3.22
C ILE A 185 -2.04 3.06 2.58
N VAL A 186 -1.34 3.35 1.49
CA VAL A 186 -1.41 4.63 0.80
C VAL A 186 -1.66 4.41 -0.69
N VAL A 187 -2.72 5.02 -1.21
CA VAL A 187 -3.09 4.98 -2.62
C VAL A 187 -3.16 6.41 -3.14
N SER A 188 -2.45 6.69 -4.24
CA SER A 188 -2.50 7.98 -4.94
C SER A 188 -2.78 7.75 -6.43
N GLY A 189 -4.01 8.03 -6.87
CA GLY A 189 -4.47 7.78 -8.24
C GLY A 189 -5.71 6.89 -8.27
N ASP A 190 -5.83 6.11 -9.35
CA ASP A 190 -7.02 5.30 -9.64
C ASP A 190 -6.80 3.79 -9.42
N GLY A 191 -5.59 3.41 -9.00
CA GLY A 191 -5.23 2.04 -8.63
C GLY A 191 -5.81 1.61 -7.29
N GLY A 192 -5.21 0.61 -6.66
CA GLY A 192 -5.73 0.15 -5.38
C GLY A 192 -4.85 -0.80 -4.60
N ILE A 193 -5.20 -1.05 -3.34
CA ILE A 193 -4.50 -2.01 -2.50
C ILE A 193 -5.54 -2.92 -1.85
N GLN A 194 -5.41 -4.23 -2.08
CA GLN A 194 -6.18 -5.25 -1.38
C GLN A 194 -5.25 -5.98 -0.43
N PHE A 195 -5.48 -5.81 0.87
CA PHE A 195 -4.80 -6.52 1.94
C PHE A 195 -5.73 -7.61 2.47
N GLN A 196 -5.39 -8.87 2.26
CA GLN A 196 -6.15 -10.03 2.71
C GLN A 196 -5.29 -10.95 3.59
N SER A 197 -5.87 -11.34 4.72
CA SER A 197 -5.28 -12.22 5.72
C SER A 197 -6.36 -13.08 6.39
N SER A 198 -5.99 -14.16 7.06
CA SER A 198 -6.93 -14.92 7.89
C SER A 198 -7.26 -14.17 9.19
N SER A 199 -6.24 -13.60 9.85
CA SER A 199 -6.44 -12.73 11.02
C SER A 199 -5.42 -11.59 11.03
N LEU A 200 -5.85 -10.42 11.50
CA LEU A 200 -5.01 -9.23 11.57
C LEU A 200 -5.04 -8.64 12.99
N LYS A 201 -3.92 -8.73 13.69
CA LYS A 201 -3.71 -8.11 15.01
C LYS A 201 -2.68 -6.99 14.90
N VAL A 202 -3.09 -5.79 15.29
CA VAL A 202 -2.28 -4.58 15.13
C VAL A 202 -2.19 -3.84 16.47
N ALA A 203 -0.98 -3.79 17.03
CA ALA A 203 -0.77 -3.26 18.38
C ALA A 203 -1.07 -1.75 18.49
N GLU A 204 -0.79 -0.96 17.44
CA GLU A 204 -0.99 0.49 17.42
C GLU A 204 -2.15 0.87 16.48
N GLU A 205 -1.90 0.93 15.17
CA GLU A 205 -2.91 1.45 14.24
C GLU A 205 -2.81 0.88 12.83
N VAL A 206 -3.96 0.80 12.17
CA VAL A 206 -4.08 0.66 10.72
C VAL A 206 -4.49 2.01 10.14
N VAL A 207 -3.69 2.53 9.21
CA VAL A 207 -3.94 3.82 8.56
C VAL A 207 -4.08 3.60 7.06
N VAL A 208 -5.22 4.01 6.52
CA VAL A 208 -5.50 4.04 5.08
C VAL A 208 -5.56 5.50 4.64
N SER A 209 -4.74 5.86 3.65
CA SER A 209 -4.75 7.19 3.02
C SER A 209 -4.97 7.02 1.52
N LEU A 210 -6.13 7.47 1.03
CA LEU A 210 -6.53 7.37 -0.36
C LEU A 210 -6.71 8.76 -0.95
N VAL A 211 -5.93 9.10 -1.97
CA VAL A 211 -6.08 10.32 -2.77
C VAL A 211 -6.38 9.95 -4.22
N GLY A 212 -7.54 10.33 -4.76
CA GLY A 212 -7.97 10.02 -6.13
C GLY A 212 -9.26 9.20 -6.18
N ALA A 213 -9.39 8.36 -7.22
CA ALA A 213 -10.56 7.52 -7.45
C ALA A 213 -10.30 6.01 -7.18
N GLY A 214 -9.15 5.70 -6.57
CA GLY A 214 -8.72 4.33 -6.30
C GLY A 214 -9.58 3.56 -5.29
N HIS A 215 -9.13 2.35 -4.99
CA HIS A 215 -9.84 1.41 -4.12
C HIS A 215 -8.91 0.75 -3.10
N VAL A 216 -9.30 0.74 -1.82
CA VAL A 216 -8.61 -0.01 -0.76
C VAL A 216 -9.55 -1.01 -0.13
N ALA A 217 -9.11 -2.27 -0.01
CA ALA A 217 -9.77 -3.28 0.80
C ALA A 217 -8.83 -3.83 1.86
N VAL A 218 -9.30 -3.87 3.10
CA VAL A 218 -8.65 -4.58 4.21
C VAL A 218 -9.56 -5.71 4.66
N ILE A 219 -9.10 -6.93 4.47
CA ILE A 219 -9.88 -8.16 4.62
C ILE A 219 -9.16 -9.07 5.61
N ALA A 220 -9.83 -9.39 6.72
CA ALA A 220 -9.35 -10.34 7.71
C ALA A 220 -10.43 -11.37 7.98
N GLU A 221 -10.31 -12.56 7.40
CA GLU A 221 -11.40 -13.54 7.31
C GLU A 221 -12.02 -13.89 8.67
N ASP A 222 -11.18 -14.16 9.68
CA ASP A 222 -11.61 -14.60 11.00
C ASP A 222 -11.70 -13.45 12.01
N SER A 223 -10.65 -12.64 12.14
CA SER A 223 -10.59 -11.58 13.16
C SER A 223 -9.70 -10.40 12.80
N PHE A 224 -10.11 -9.21 13.25
CA PHE A 224 -9.31 -7.99 13.16
C PHE A 224 -9.31 -7.27 14.51
N VAL A 225 -8.16 -7.27 15.19
CA VAL A 225 -7.96 -6.59 16.48
C VAL A 225 -6.96 -5.45 16.31
N ALA A 226 -7.37 -4.22 16.63
CA ALA A 226 -6.48 -3.06 16.59
C ALA A 226 -6.79 -2.07 17.71
N ASN A 227 -5.82 -1.25 18.10
CA ASN A 227 -6.14 -0.10 18.95
C ASN A 227 -6.82 1.02 18.13
N LYS A 228 -6.40 1.25 16.89
CA LYS A 228 -7.00 2.27 16.04
C LYS A 228 -7.08 1.85 14.57
N VAL A 229 -8.19 2.17 13.92
CA VAL A 229 -8.34 2.09 12.46
C VAL A 229 -8.68 3.49 11.95
N GLU A 230 -7.83 4.04 11.08
CA GLU A 230 -8.00 5.35 10.47
C GLU A 230 -8.13 5.23 8.95
N SER A 231 -9.17 5.85 8.39
CA SER A 231 -9.40 5.94 6.95
C SER A 231 -9.51 7.41 6.54
N ALA A 232 -8.56 7.89 5.75
CA ALA A 232 -8.56 9.23 5.16
C ALA A 232 -8.74 9.12 3.64
N VAL A 233 -9.80 9.73 3.11
CA VAL A 233 -10.14 9.69 1.68
C VAL A 233 -10.30 11.11 1.15
N ALA A 234 -9.49 11.46 0.15
CA ALA A 234 -9.60 12.71 -0.60
C ALA A 234 -9.89 12.40 -2.08
N GLY A 235 -11.09 12.74 -2.55
CA GLY A 235 -11.53 12.44 -3.92
C GLY A 235 -12.80 11.59 -3.95
N THR A 236 -12.84 10.58 -4.83
CA THR A 236 -14.01 9.71 -5.07
C THR A 236 -13.71 8.23 -4.79
N GLY A 237 -12.56 7.95 -4.19
CA GLY A 237 -12.13 6.59 -3.91
C GLY A 237 -12.93 5.90 -2.82
N LYS A 238 -12.71 4.59 -2.71
CA LYS A 238 -13.46 3.70 -1.83
C LYS A 238 -12.55 2.95 -0.90
N VAL A 239 -12.92 2.88 0.38
CA VAL A 239 -12.26 2.07 1.40
C VAL A 239 -13.25 1.09 1.99
N VAL A 240 -12.88 -0.20 1.98
CA VAL A 240 -13.68 -1.27 2.58
C VAL A 240 -12.86 -1.99 3.64
N VAL A 241 -13.45 -2.17 4.81
CA VAL A 241 -12.92 -3.05 5.86
C VAL A 241 -13.92 -4.20 6.06
N GLN A 242 -13.45 -5.44 5.91
CA GLN A 242 -14.27 -6.65 6.02
C GLN A 242 -13.59 -7.68 6.91
N THR A 243 -14.32 -8.18 7.90
CA THR A 243 -13.84 -9.21 8.84
C THR A 243 -14.97 -9.89 9.62
N SER A 244 -14.86 -11.17 9.96
CA SER A 244 -15.90 -11.82 10.77
C SER A 244 -16.00 -11.29 12.21
N GLY A 245 -14.96 -10.60 12.71
CA GLY A 245 -15.00 -9.99 14.04
C GLY A 245 -14.02 -8.83 14.18
N LEU A 246 -14.52 -7.60 14.03
CA LEU A 246 -13.74 -6.38 14.29
C LEU A 246 -13.80 -6.00 15.77
N GLN A 247 -12.63 -5.89 16.41
CA GLN A 247 -12.48 -5.34 17.75
C GLN A 247 -11.47 -4.19 17.72
N VAL A 248 -11.96 -2.97 17.90
CA VAL A 248 -11.12 -1.78 17.80
C VAL A 248 -11.44 -0.77 18.88
N GLU A 249 -10.43 -0.16 19.51
CA GLU A 249 -10.71 0.87 20.52
C GLU A 249 -11.25 2.15 19.85
N THR A 250 -10.59 2.62 18.78
CA THR A 250 -11.00 3.83 18.05
C THR A 250 -11.11 3.62 16.54
N ILE A 251 -12.25 4.00 15.98
CA ILE A 251 -12.43 4.20 14.52
C ILE A 251 -12.36 5.69 14.21
N ALA A 252 -11.56 6.08 13.23
CA ALA A 252 -11.47 7.44 12.74
C ALA A 252 -11.63 7.45 11.21
N THR A 253 -12.59 8.23 10.72
CA THR A 253 -12.85 8.38 9.28
C THR A 253 -12.84 9.85 8.91
N GLU A 254 -12.07 10.21 7.89
CA GLU A 254 -12.01 11.55 7.32
C GLU A 254 -12.22 11.46 5.80
N ILE A 255 -13.26 12.13 5.30
CA ILE A 255 -13.57 12.19 3.88
C ILE A 255 -13.62 13.65 3.44
N VAL A 256 -12.87 13.96 2.38
CA VAL A 256 -12.94 15.23 1.65
C VAL A 256 -13.29 14.93 0.19
N GLY A 257 -14.47 15.37 -0.24
CA GLY A 257 -15.03 15.04 -1.56
C GLY A 257 -16.18 14.04 -1.48
N ASN A 258 -16.19 13.07 -2.41
CA ASN A 258 -17.30 12.14 -2.64
C ASN A 258 -16.88 10.68 -2.43
N GLY A 259 -15.89 10.46 -1.57
CA GLY A 259 -15.40 9.13 -1.23
C GLY A 259 -16.38 8.33 -0.39
N GLU A 260 -16.16 7.01 -0.35
CA GLU A 260 -16.98 6.05 0.39
C GLU A 260 -16.11 5.23 1.34
N VAL A 261 -16.52 5.13 2.62
CA VAL A 261 -15.86 4.26 3.60
C VAL A 261 -16.88 3.32 4.22
N THR A 262 -16.64 2.02 4.10
CA THR A 262 -17.57 0.98 4.55
C THR A 262 -16.89 -0.04 5.46
N TYR A 263 -17.50 -0.28 6.62
CA TYR A 263 -17.20 -1.39 7.53
C TYR A 263 -18.27 -2.46 7.32
N ALA A 264 -17.94 -3.45 6.49
CA ALA A 264 -18.92 -4.35 5.86
C ALA A 264 -19.59 -5.34 6.85
N THR A 265 -18.93 -5.63 7.96
CA THR A 265 -19.24 -6.78 8.83
C THR A 265 -19.26 -6.39 10.30
N GLU A 266 -19.77 -7.30 11.14
CA GLU A 266 -20.02 -7.03 12.55
C GLU A 266 -18.73 -6.74 13.35
N GLY A 267 -18.85 -5.83 14.31
CA GLY A 267 -17.74 -5.50 15.18
C GLY A 267 -18.14 -4.63 16.36
N THR A 268 -17.13 -4.27 17.16
CA THR A 268 -17.31 -3.43 18.35
C THR A 268 -16.24 -2.35 18.42
N CYS A 269 -16.63 -1.18 18.93
CA CYS A 269 -15.68 -0.14 19.25
C CYS A 269 -15.99 0.68 20.51
N SER A 270 -14.97 1.33 21.09
CA SER A 270 -15.20 2.25 22.21
C SER A 270 -15.57 3.66 21.70
N SER A 271 -14.85 4.15 20.70
CA SER A 271 -15.08 5.49 20.13
C SER A 271 -15.01 5.48 18.61
N GLU A 272 -15.99 6.11 17.98
CA GLU A 272 -16.01 6.38 16.55
C GLU A 272 -15.95 7.88 16.31
N LYS A 273 -15.13 8.31 15.36
CA LYS A 273 -15.02 9.70 14.95
C LYS A 273 -15.09 9.82 13.44
N ILE A 274 -16.10 10.51 12.94
CA ILE A 274 -16.33 10.70 11.51
C ILE A 274 -16.30 12.18 11.17
N ARG A 275 -15.51 12.54 10.16
CA ARG A 275 -15.44 13.87 9.58
C ARG A 275 -15.68 13.77 8.09
N LEU A 276 -16.66 14.51 7.60
CA LEU A 276 -17.06 14.48 6.21
C LEU A 276 -17.18 15.93 5.72
N ALA A 277 -16.41 16.26 4.69
CA ALA A 277 -16.52 17.52 3.96
C ALA A 277 -16.82 17.22 2.49
N GLY A 278 -18.07 17.40 2.05
CA GLY A 278 -18.52 17.07 0.69
C GLY A 278 -19.80 16.22 0.64
N GLU A 279 -19.88 15.35 -0.37
CA GLU A 279 -21.04 14.50 -0.67
C GLU A 279 -20.77 13.00 -0.44
N GLY A 280 -19.65 12.66 0.20
CA GLY A 280 -19.27 11.28 0.48
C GLY A 280 -20.22 10.53 1.42
N SER A 281 -19.89 9.27 1.68
CA SER A 281 -20.67 8.42 2.58
C SER A 281 -19.80 7.57 3.50
N VAL A 282 -20.31 7.32 4.71
CA VAL A 282 -19.72 6.38 5.67
C VAL A 282 -20.78 5.40 6.13
N ASN A 283 -20.51 4.11 5.93
CA ASN A 283 -21.33 3.03 6.48
C ASN A 283 -20.54 2.26 7.55
N ALA A 284 -20.88 2.52 8.81
CA ALA A 284 -20.38 1.82 9.99
C ALA A 284 -21.53 1.19 10.78
N ALA A 285 -22.67 0.93 10.13
CA ALA A 285 -23.87 0.40 10.77
C ALA A 285 -23.65 -0.95 11.46
N SER A 286 -22.70 -1.75 10.96
CA SER A 286 -22.37 -3.06 11.50
C SER A 286 -21.45 -3.00 12.73
N ILE A 287 -20.92 -1.83 13.09
CA ILE A 287 -19.97 -1.68 14.21
C ILE A 287 -20.66 -1.07 15.41
N VAL A 288 -20.74 -1.82 16.50
CA VAL A 288 -21.36 -1.38 17.75
C VAL A 288 -20.37 -0.55 18.56
N CYS A 289 -20.51 0.78 18.50
CA CYS A 289 -19.67 1.70 19.23
C CYS A 289 -20.33 2.22 20.52
N LYS A 290 -19.55 2.52 21.56
CA LYS A 290 -20.09 3.22 22.76
C LYS A 290 -20.41 4.67 22.45
N ASN A 291 -19.43 5.37 21.88
CA ASN A 291 -19.50 6.79 21.58
C ASN A 291 -19.24 7.04 20.09
N ALA A 292 -20.00 7.95 19.49
CA ALA A 292 -19.78 8.42 18.13
C ALA A 292 -19.78 9.95 18.05
N ASP A 293 -18.75 10.51 17.44
CA ASP A 293 -18.59 11.94 17.16
C ASP A 293 -18.56 12.15 15.63
N VAL A 294 -19.63 12.74 15.10
CA VAL A 294 -19.81 12.96 13.65
C VAL A 294 -19.79 14.45 13.34
N SER A 295 -19.00 14.86 12.35
CA SER A 295 -18.98 16.22 11.83
C SER A 295 -19.17 16.17 10.31
N ILE A 296 -20.25 16.78 9.81
CA ILE A 296 -20.54 16.86 8.39
C ILE A 296 -20.60 18.33 7.96
N LEU A 297 -19.83 18.67 6.94
CA LEU A 297 -19.89 19.91 6.19
C LEU A 297 -20.25 19.58 4.74
N GLY A 298 -21.51 19.76 4.35
CA GLY A 298 -21.99 19.39 3.02
C GLY A 298 -23.29 18.59 3.06
N ILE A 299 -23.43 17.64 2.13
CA ILE A 299 -24.66 16.85 1.91
C ILE A 299 -24.46 15.34 2.17
N GLY A 300 -23.27 14.95 2.62
CA GLY A 300 -22.93 13.53 2.82
C GLY A 300 -23.78 12.80 3.85
N GLU A 301 -23.70 11.47 3.79
CA GLU A 301 -24.49 10.55 4.61
C GLU A 301 -23.61 9.68 5.51
N VAL A 302 -23.99 9.56 6.78
CA VAL A 302 -23.34 8.67 7.75
C VAL A 302 -24.37 7.73 8.35
N VAL A 303 -24.11 6.42 8.28
CA VAL A 303 -24.91 5.40 8.96
C VAL A 303 -24.03 4.68 9.98
N LEU A 304 -24.43 4.65 11.25
CA LEU A 304 -23.61 4.12 12.34
C LEU A 304 -24.44 3.46 13.45
N GLN A 305 -23.77 2.82 14.41
CA GLN A 305 -24.39 2.33 15.64
C GLN A 305 -23.67 2.83 16.89
N ALA A 306 -24.34 3.65 17.70
CA ALA A 306 -23.84 4.14 18.99
C ALA A 306 -24.78 3.72 20.13
N THR A 307 -24.22 3.29 21.26
CA THR A 307 -25.00 2.79 22.41
C THR A 307 -25.13 3.80 23.55
N GLU A 308 -24.11 4.63 23.80
CA GLU A 308 -24.10 5.60 24.90
C GLU A 308 -24.33 7.02 24.39
N ARG A 309 -23.45 7.53 23.52
CA ARG A 309 -23.49 8.92 23.08
C ARG A 309 -23.30 9.04 21.57
N LEU A 310 -24.19 9.78 20.93
CA LEU A 310 -24.03 10.27 19.57
C LEU A 310 -23.98 11.80 19.60
N SER A 311 -22.85 12.37 19.21
CA SER A 311 -22.69 13.82 19.05
C SER A 311 -22.50 14.15 17.58
N THR A 312 -23.31 15.06 17.06
CA THR A 312 -23.28 15.47 15.66
C THR A 312 -23.06 16.97 15.53
N THR A 313 -22.16 17.37 14.65
CA THR A 313 -22.02 18.75 14.18
C THR A 313 -22.32 18.78 12.70
N LEU A 314 -23.43 19.41 12.32
CA LEU A 314 -23.93 19.38 10.95
C LEU A 314 -24.01 20.80 10.39
N LEU A 315 -23.33 21.03 9.28
CA LEU A 315 -23.37 22.28 8.53
C LEU A 315 -23.94 21.97 7.15
N LEU A 316 -25.05 22.64 6.79
CA LEU A 316 -25.84 22.46 5.57
C LEU A 316 -26.87 21.30 5.67
N THR A 317 -26.85 20.35 4.73
CA THR A 317 -27.92 19.34 4.54
C THR A 317 -27.45 17.91 4.71
N GLY A 318 -26.34 17.68 5.42
CA GLY A 318 -25.84 16.34 5.73
C GLY A 318 -26.81 15.53 6.59
N SER A 319 -26.68 14.20 6.54
CA SER A 319 -27.61 13.26 7.21
C SER A 319 -26.85 12.22 8.04
N VAL A 320 -27.31 11.99 9.27
CA VAL A 320 -26.79 10.96 10.17
C VAL A 320 -27.91 10.01 10.55
N LYS A 321 -27.70 8.72 10.31
CA LYS A 321 -28.64 7.66 10.66
C LYS A 321 -28.04 6.73 11.70
N TYR A 322 -28.75 6.50 12.79
CA TYR A 322 -28.39 5.44 13.75
C TYR A 322 -29.23 4.17 13.48
N VAL A 323 -28.62 3.00 13.62
CA VAL A 323 -29.32 1.71 13.53
C VAL A 323 -29.62 1.13 14.91
N ASN A 324 -30.47 0.11 14.96
CA ASN A 324 -30.84 -0.60 16.19
C ASN A 324 -31.44 0.34 17.26
N ALA A 325 -31.09 0.14 18.54
CA ALA A 325 -31.62 0.93 19.63
C ALA A 325 -31.10 2.38 19.59
N ARG A 326 -31.94 3.34 20.00
CA ARG A 326 -31.55 4.74 20.12
C ARG A 326 -30.42 4.91 21.17
N PRO A 327 -29.34 5.67 20.87
CA PRO A 327 -28.31 6.01 21.85
C PRO A 327 -28.89 6.67 23.10
N LYS A 328 -28.30 6.43 24.28
CA LYS A 328 -28.75 7.03 25.56
C LYS A 328 -28.74 8.56 25.53
N SER A 329 -27.77 9.16 24.84
CA SER A 329 -27.64 10.61 24.65
C SER A 329 -27.41 10.93 23.18
N ILE A 330 -28.20 11.85 22.64
CA ILE A 330 -27.98 12.44 21.31
C ILE A 330 -27.79 13.94 21.51
N GLN A 331 -26.64 14.44 21.09
CA GLN A 331 -26.30 15.86 21.08
C GLN A 331 -26.16 16.28 19.63
N SER A 332 -26.80 17.38 19.25
CA SER A 332 -26.71 17.93 17.90
C SER A 332 -26.44 19.42 17.95
N SER A 333 -25.56 19.88 17.09
CA SER A 333 -25.21 21.29 16.91
C SER A 333 -24.95 21.60 15.44
N GLY A 334 -24.97 22.88 15.08
CA GLY A 334 -24.71 23.37 13.74
C GLY A 334 -25.91 24.06 13.08
N LEU A 335 -25.74 24.48 11.83
CA LEU A 335 -26.74 25.20 11.04
C LEU A 335 -27.30 24.23 10.00
N VAL A 336 -28.46 23.65 10.33
CA VAL A 336 -29.11 22.61 9.53
C VAL A 336 -30.42 23.14 8.96
N LEU A 337 -30.64 22.94 7.67
CA LEU A 337 -31.85 23.39 6.99
C LEU A 337 -33.04 22.42 7.18
N GLU A 338 -32.81 21.14 7.50
CA GLU A 338 -33.84 20.09 7.70
C GLU A 338 -33.51 19.09 8.83
N SER A 339 -34.44 18.20 9.20
CA SER A 339 -34.21 17.17 10.24
C SER A 339 -33.14 16.15 9.80
N SER A 340 -31.91 16.27 10.30
CA SER A 340 -30.76 15.50 9.83
C SER A 340 -30.37 14.26 10.64
N ILE A 341 -31.05 13.95 11.74
CA ILE A 341 -30.76 12.75 12.55
C ILE A 341 -32.01 11.87 12.62
N LYS A 342 -31.91 10.64 12.11
CA LYS A 342 -33.04 9.69 12.03
C LYS A 342 -32.59 8.27 12.35
N GLN A 343 -33.53 7.41 12.73
CA GLN A 343 -33.25 5.97 12.79
C GLN A 343 -33.29 5.40 11.37
N ALA A 344 -32.33 4.54 11.02
CA ALA A 344 -32.41 3.80 9.77
C ALA A 344 -33.46 2.68 9.86
N GLN A 345 -34.13 2.38 8.74
CA GLN A 345 -35.12 1.30 8.68
C GLN A 345 -34.48 -0.10 8.72
N ALA A 346 -33.24 -0.22 8.24
CA ALA A 346 -32.45 -1.45 8.22
C ALA A 346 -30.96 -1.12 8.23
N ILE A 347 -30.14 -2.10 8.61
CA ILE A 347 -28.69 -2.06 8.42
C ILE A 347 -28.41 -2.22 6.92
N PRO A 348 -27.72 -1.28 6.26
CA PRO A 348 -27.34 -1.45 4.87
C PRO A 348 -26.36 -2.62 4.75
N LEU A 349 -26.80 -3.72 4.13
CA LEU A 349 -25.94 -4.86 3.86
C LEU A 349 -24.96 -4.49 2.74
N VAL A 350 -23.67 -4.48 3.05
CA VAL A 350 -22.62 -4.32 2.04
C VAL A 350 -21.79 -5.58 2.04
N GLN A 351 -21.97 -6.40 1.00
CA GLN A 351 -21.08 -7.53 0.75
C GLN A 351 -20.02 -7.07 -0.24
N TYR A 352 -18.76 -7.03 0.22
CA TYR A 352 -17.64 -6.75 -0.65
C TYR A 352 -17.08 -8.07 -1.19
N SER A 353 -16.89 -8.12 -2.52
CA SER A 353 -16.23 -9.23 -3.18
C SER A 353 -14.77 -8.83 -3.43
N PRO A 354 -13.79 -9.57 -2.87
CA PRO A 354 -12.38 -9.34 -3.16
C PRO A 354 -12.12 -9.40 -4.67
N LEU A 355 -11.20 -8.55 -5.14
CA LEU A 355 -10.66 -8.62 -6.49
C LEU A 355 -9.72 -9.83 -6.62
N SER A 356 -9.81 -10.52 -7.75
CA SER A 356 -8.89 -11.61 -8.07
C SER A 356 -7.55 -11.05 -8.56
N PRO A 357 -6.40 -11.54 -8.05
CA PRO A 357 -5.09 -11.19 -8.59
C PRO A 357 -4.98 -11.57 -10.07
N PRO A 358 -4.18 -10.84 -10.88
CA PRO A 358 -3.95 -11.23 -12.26
C PRO A 358 -3.22 -12.57 -12.35
N ASN A 359 -3.40 -13.27 -13.47
CA ASN A 359 -2.58 -14.43 -13.78
C ASN A 359 -1.12 -14.03 -14.09
N ARG A 360 -0.21 -15.00 -14.06
CA ARG A 360 1.23 -14.79 -14.30
C ARG A 360 1.62 -14.62 -15.77
N ALA A 361 0.65 -14.44 -16.68
CA ALA A 361 0.93 -14.25 -18.10
C ALA A 361 1.55 -12.88 -18.36
N ALA A 362 2.31 -12.77 -19.45
CA ALA A 362 2.89 -11.50 -19.86
C ALA A 362 1.80 -10.53 -20.36
N THR A 363 1.90 -9.29 -19.91
CA THR A 363 0.96 -8.21 -20.22
C THR A 363 1.54 -7.27 -21.26
N GLY A 364 0.73 -6.86 -22.23
CA GLY A 364 1.15 -5.87 -23.22
C GLY A 364 1.26 -4.48 -22.63
N VAL A 365 2.38 -3.81 -22.89
CA VAL A 365 2.68 -2.45 -22.44
C VAL A 365 3.20 -1.59 -23.59
N PHE A 366 2.73 -0.34 -23.64
CA PHE A 366 3.41 0.76 -24.32
C PHE A 366 4.20 1.53 -23.28
N LEU A 367 5.52 1.55 -23.43
CA LEU A 367 6.43 2.26 -22.56
C LEU A 367 7.07 3.42 -23.32
N THR A 368 6.94 4.62 -22.76
CA THR A 368 7.76 5.77 -23.11
C THR A 368 8.55 6.20 -21.89
N VAL A 369 9.87 6.27 -22.04
CA VAL A 369 10.82 6.82 -21.08
C VAL A 369 11.44 8.04 -21.73
N GLU A 370 11.33 9.18 -21.06
CA GLU A 370 11.96 10.42 -21.48
C GLU A 370 13.07 10.78 -20.49
N ALA A 371 14.25 11.04 -21.04
CA ALA A 371 15.40 11.42 -20.24
C ALA A 371 15.15 12.75 -19.53
N ALA A 372 15.44 12.80 -18.23
CA ALA A 372 15.41 13.99 -17.43
C ALA A 372 16.83 14.51 -17.18
N ASN A 373 16.95 15.83 -16.94
CA ASN A 373 18.24 16.45 -16.59
C ASN A 373 18.79 15.97 -15.23
N ASN A 374 17.96 15.34 -14.40
CA ASN A 374 18.38 14.67 -13.18
C ASN A 374 18.75 13.23 -13.51
N ASP A 375 19.96 12.83 -13.14
CA ASP A 375 20.65 11.61 -13.60
C ASP A 375 19.87 10.29 -13.32
N ASP A 376 18.95 10.29 -12.35
CA ASP A 376 18.34 9.08 -11.79
C ASP A 376 16.80 9.10 -11.75
N SER A 377 16.14 9.96 -12.52
CA SER A 377 14.67 10.08 -12.48
C SER A 377 14.06 10.48 -13.83
N PRO A 378 13.94 9.56 -14.79
CA PRO A 378 13.29 9.85 -16.07
C PRO A 378 11.78 10.09 -15.91
N TYR A 379 11.19 10.77 -16.90
CA TYR A 379 9.74 10.81 -17.03
C TYR A 379 9.24 9.51 -17.67
N ILE A 380 8.26 8.87 -17.03
CA ILE A 380 7.78 7.55 -17.43
C ILE A 380 6.30 7.64 -17.75
N HIS A 381 5.94 7.12 -18.92
CA HIS A 381 4.56 6.94 -19.35
C HIS A 381 4.32 5.49 -19.75
N VAL A 382 3.41 4.83 -19.03
CA VAL A 382 3.02 3.45 -19.29
C VAL A 382 1.56 3.42 -19.67
N ARG A 383 1.23 2.74 -20.78
CA ARG A 383 -0.16 2.46 -21.17
C ARG A 383 -0.33 0.95 -21.39
N PRO A 384 -1.38 0.32 -20.85
CA PRO A 384 -1.70 -1.06 -21.19
C PRO A 384 -2.02 -1.17 -22.69
N VAL A 385 -1.50 -2.21 -23.33
CA VAL A 385 -1.98 -2.61 -24.67
C VAL A 385 -3.34 -3.26 -24.43
N VAL A 386 -4.41 -2.49 -24.60
CA VAL A 386 -5.77 -3.05 -24.59
C VAL A 386 -5.88 -3.93 -25.84
N ALA A 387 -6.09 -5.24 -25.66
CA ALA A 387 -6.49 -6.09 -26.78
C ALA A 387 -7.70 -5.44 -27.44
N THR A 388 -7.60 -5.10 -28.73
CA THR A 388 -8.64 -4.41 -29.50
C THR A 388 -9.87 -5.30 -29.66
N ALA A 389 -10.65 -5.40 -28.59
CA ALA A 389 -12.00 -5.91 -28.57
C ALA A 389 -12.65 -5.35 -27.30
N ILE A 390 -13.12 -4.10 -27.37
CA ILE A 390 -14.39 -3.61 -26.81
C ILE A 390 -14.53 -2.10 -27.11
N ARG A 391 -15.43 -1.84 -28.06
CA ARG A 391 -16.35 -0.69 -28.23
C ARG A 391 -15.82 0.76 -28.16
N LEU A 392 -15.73 1.31 -29.36
CA LEU A 392 -15.70 2.72 -29.76
C LEU A 392 -17.01 3.49 -29.46
N GLN A 393 -17.66 3.30 -28.30
CA GLN A 393 -18.98 3.90 -28.05
C GLN A 393 -19.13 4.81 -26.82
N ASN A 394 -18.10 5.09 -26.02
CA ASN A 394 -18.23 6.00 -24.86
C ASN A 394 -17.11 7.04 -24.71
N LEU A 395 -16.46 7.46 -25.79
CA LEU A 395 -15.53 8.60 -25.77
C LEU A 395 -16.24 9.89 -26.19
N SER A 396 -17.27 10.26 -25.42
CA SER A 396 -17.84 11.60 -25.45
C SER A 396 -18.33 11.96 -24.04
N ALA A 397 -17.42 12.06 -23.08
CA ALA A 397 -17.64 12.80 -21.84
C ALA A 397 -16.29 13.16 -21.18
N SER A 398 -16.03 14.46 -21.16
CA SER A 398 -15.14 15.20 -20.24
C SER A 398 -13.67 14.78 -20.12
N LEU A 399 -12.84 15.35 -20.99
CA LEU A 399 -11.51 15.83 -20.60
C LEU A 399 -11.65 17.30 -20.16
N PRO A 400 -11.19 17.70 -18.97
CA PRO A 400 -10.73 19.06 -18.77
C PRO A 400 -9.27 19.14 -19.24
N GLU A 401 -9.05 20.05 -20.17
CA GLU A 401 -7.73 20.45 -20.65
C GLU A 401 -6.88 21.06 -19.53
N SER A 402 -5.59 20.70 -19.56
CA SER A 402 -4.45 21.42 -19.00
C SER A 402 -4.59 22.03 -17.61
N MET A 403 -4.14 21.29 -16.59
CA MET A 403 -3.57 21.86 -15.37
C MET A 403 -2.12 21.38 -15.27
N SER A 404 -1.20 22.33 -15.29
CA SER A 404 0.25 22.16 -15.16
C SER A 404 0.63 21.24 -14.00
N ALA A 405 1.57 20.32 -14.25
CA ALA A 405 2.12 19.36 -13.27
C ALA A 405 2.69 20.00 -11.99
N LEU A 406 2.89 21.32 -11.97
CA LEU A 406 3.27 22.08 -10.77
C LEU A 406 2.15 22.24 -9.72
N VAL A 407 0.87 22.15 -10.11
CA VAL A 407 -0.26 22.29 -9.17
C VAL A 407 -0.55 20.97 -8.44
N LEU A 408 -0.24 19.82 -9.06
CA LEU A 408 -0.39 18.49 -8.44
C LEU A 408 0.65 18.25 -7.33
N PHE A 409 1.82 18.88 -7.42
CA PHE A 409 2.83 18.83 -6.35
C PHE A 409 2.37 19.58 -5.09
N GLU A 410 1.63 20.70 -5.22
CA GLU A 410 1.11 21.43 -4.06
C GLU A 410 -0.06 20.72 -3.37
N VAL A 411 -0.92 20.02 -4.12
CA VAL A 411 -2.02 19.21 -3.53
C VAL A 411 -1.47 17.94 -2.87
N ALA A 412 -0.44 17.30 -3.45
CA ALA A 412 0.26 16.18 -2.83
C ALA A 412 1.04 16.62 -1.58
N ILE A 413 1.66 17.81 -1.58
CA ILE A 413 2.27 18.40 -0.39
C ILE A 413 1.20 18.80 0.63
N GLY A 414 0.00 19.25 0.22
CA GLY A 414 -1.11 19.52 1.11
C GLY A 414 -1.67 18.27 1.80
N ALA A 415 -1.86 17.19 1.05
CA ALA A 415 -2.29 15.88 1.57
C ALA A 415 -1.19 15.23 2.42
N MET A 416 0.07 15.27 1.99
CA MET A 416 1.21 14.81 2.80
C MET A 416 1.46 15.70 4.01
N ALA A 417 1.20 17.02 3.95
CA ALA A 417 1.28 17.91 5.10
C ALA A 417 0.12 17.67 6.07
N PHE A 418 -1.08 17.30 5.60
CA PHE A 418 -2.19 16.90 6.46
C PHE A 418 -1.95 15.53 7.11
N VAL A 419 -1.47 14.54 6.35
CA VAL A 419 -1.05 13.23 6.88
C VAL A 419 0.14 13.40 7.84
N ALA A 420 1.13 14.22 7.49
CA ALA A 420 2.24 14.56 8.37
C ALA A 420 1.78 15.36 9.60
N LEU A 421 0.81 16.26 9.50
CA LEU A 421 0.22 16.97 10.65
C LEU A 421 -0.57 16.03 11.56
N SER A 422 -1.25 15.03 11.00
CA SER A 422 -1.93 13.97 11.74
C SER A 422 -0.92 13.09 12.48
N VAL A 423 0.15 12.66 11.81
CA VAL A 423 1.28 11.91 12.39
C VAL A 423 2.07 12.76 13.42
N PHE A 424 2.23 14.06 13.19
CA PHE A 424 2.96 14.97 14.07
C PHE A 424 2.13 15.33 15.33
N LYS A 425 0.82 15.54 15.19
CA LYS A 425 -0.10 15.66 16.34
C LYS A 425 -0.16 14.36 17.15
N PHE A 426 0.00 13.20 16.50
CA PHE A 426 0.10 11.90 17.16
C PHE A 426 1.38 11.78 18.01
N GLN A 427 2.54 12.21 17.49
CA GLN A 427 3.78 12.27 18.27
C GLN A 427 3.70 13.24 19.46
N GLN A 428 3.10 14.43 19.27
CA GLN A 428 2.93 15.41 20.34
C GLN A 428 2.02 14.91 21.49
N ARG A 429 0.96 14.14 21.19
CA ARG A 429 0.10 13.51 22.22
C ARG A 429 0.85 12.44 23.01
N ARG A 430 1.71 11.67 22.37
CA ARG A 430 2.55 10.64 23.02
C ARG A 430 3.58 11.25 23.97
N ILE A 431 4.14 12.39 23.59
CA ILE A 431 5.04 13.20 24.43
C ILE A 431 4.27 13.77 25.63
N ARG A 432 3.08 14.33 25.42
CA ARG A 432 2.27 14.92 26.50
C ARG A 432 1.80 13.87 27.54
N ASN A 433 1.50 12.64 27.11
CA ASN A 433 1.17 11.54 28.03
C ASN A 433 2.37 11.01 28.81
N LYS A 434 3.61 11.17 28.31
CA LYS A 434 4.85 10.85 29.05
C LYS A 434 5.23 11.90 30.08
N TYR A 435 4.74 13.14 29.95
CA TYR A 435 5.01 14.22 30.92
C TYR A 435 3.91 14.43 31.95
N GLN A 436 2.70 13.87 31.76
CA GLN A 436 1.66 13.86 32.80
C GLN A 436 1.92 12.85 33.93
N THR A 437 2.84 11.91 33.75
CA THR A 437 3.26 10.94 34.78
C THR A 437 4.54 11.36 35.53
N LEU A 438 5.05 12.58 35.30
CA LEU A 438 6.28 13.10 35.91
C LEU A 438 6.09 14.44 36.64
N LEU A 439 4.86 14.82 36.95
CA LEU A 439 4.58 15.92 37.88
C LEU A 439 4.05 15.33 39.19
N PRO A 440 4.68 15.62 40.34
CA PRO A 440 4.20 15.16 41.66
C PRO A 440 2.85 15.77 42.04
#